data_AF-A0A534HNX4-F1
#
_entry.id   AF-A0A534HNX4-F1
#
_cell.length_a   1.000
_cell.length_b   1.000
_cell.length_c   1.000
_cell.angle_alpha   90.00
_cell.angle_beta   90.00
_cell.angle_gamma   90.00
#
_symmetry.space_group_name_H-M   'P 1'
#
loop_
_entity.id
_entity.type
_entity.pdbx_description
1 polymer ?
#
loop_
_entity_poly.entity_id
_entity_poly.type
_entity_poly.pdbx_seq_one_letter_code
_entity_poly.pdbx_strand_id
1 'polypeptide(L)'
;MAKDRPKAPLVLSEAEQAQLSAIAVAFVAVLHLVTVYRLLTTPVYLTLFGSGPLHALTQLELNSFRYDWSLSLVIFAIHLVLLGYLIFRSGYIPKILGILLALDGFGWLISSLRPYLYPNVHLGFLFTVSFVELLLPLWLVIRGWRIREPPVGRDEAVIREYIRHQEREDQRWSR
;
A
#
# COMPACT_ATOMS: atom_id res chain seq x y z
N MET A 1 -30.76 -16.62 15.71
CA MET A 1 -29.37 -16.40 16.15
C MET A 1 -28.53 -16.16 14.89
N ALA A 2 -28.46 -14.89 14.46
CA ALA A 2 -27.90 -14.49 13.17
C ALA A 2 -26.38 -14.59 13.21
N LYS A 3 -25.84 -15.56 12.46
CA LYS A 3 -24.41 -15.75 12.28
C LYS A 3 -23.90 -14.72 11.29
N ASP A 4 -23.31 -13.66 11.84
CA ASP A 4 -22.59 -12.58 11.19
C ASP A 4 -21.75 -13.12 10.01
N ARG A 5 -22.18 -12.84 8.78
CA ARG A 5 -21.47 -13.14 7.51
C ARG A 5 -20.76 -11.85 7.03
N PRO A 6 -19.67 -11.98 6.27
CA PRO A 6 -18.39 -11.34 6.56
C PRO A 6 -18.35 -9.86 6.17
N LYS A 7 -17.84 -9.01 7.07
CA LYS A 7 -17.44 -7.60 6.84
C LYS A 7 -16.29 -7.42 5.82
N ALA A 8 -15.91 -8.48 5.12
CA ALA A 8 -14.79 -8.52 4.17
C ALA A 8 -14.88 -7.47 3.04
N PRO A 9 -16.02 -7.21 2.39
CA PRO A 9 -16.03 -6.27 1.26
C PRO A 9 -15.86 -4.80 1.70
N LEU A 10 -16.27 -4.45 2.92
CA LEU A 10 -16.13 -3.08 3.43
C LEU A 10 -14.66 -2.75 3.72
N VAL A 11 -13.96 -3.64 4.41
CA VAL A 11 -12.54 -3.47 4.79
C VAL A 11 -11.63 -3.42 3.56
N LEU A 12 -12.00 -4.12 2.48
CA LEU A 12 -11.26 -4.07 1.22
C LEU A 12 -11.37 -2.69 0.56
N SER A 13 -12.56 -2.07 0.56
CA SER A 13 -12.75 -0.73 -0.01
C SER A 13 -12.01 0.36 0.78
N GLU A 14 -11.94 0.24 2.11
CA GLU A 14 -11.21 1.19 2.96
C GLU A 14 -9.69 1.07 2.75
N ALA A 15 -9.17 -0.14 2.60
CA ALA A 15 -7.75 -0.38 2.33
C ALA A 15 -7.31 0.13 0.95
N GLU A 16 -8.18 0.03 -0.05
CA GLU A 16 -7.92 0.53 -1.40
C GLU A 16 -7.88 2.07 -1.43
N GLN A 17 -8.81 2.73 -0.74
CA GLN A 17 -8.83 4.19 -0.60
C GLN A 17 -7.57 4.73 0.11
N ALA A 18 -7.09 4.04 1.14
CA ALA A 18 -5.85 4.40 1.83
C ALA A 18 -4.62 4.29 0.91
N GLN A 19 -4.58 3.30 0.03
CA GLN A 19 -3.49 3.16 -0.94
C GLN A 19 -3.52 4.29 -1.98
N LEU A 20 -4.72 4.64 -2.47
CA LEU A 20 -4.90 5.73 -3.43
C LEU A 20 -4.50 7.09 -2.83
N SER A 21 -4.82 7.35 -1.56
CA SER A 21 -4.39 8.58 -0.89
C SER A 21 -2.87 8.64 -0.71
N ALA A 22 -2.22 7.52 -0.36
CA ALA A 22 -0.76 7.45 -0.29
C ALA A 22 -0.10 7.76 -1.64
N ILE A 23 -0.62 7.21 -2.74
CA ILE A 23 -0.14 7.47 -4.10
C ILE A 23 -0.33 8.94 -4.48
N ALA A 24 -1.49 9.53 -4.17
CA ALA A 24 -1.76 10.93 -4.42
C ALA A 24 -0.78 11.85 -3.68
N VAL A 25 -0.50 11.57 -2.40
CA VAL A 25 0.48 12.33 -1.60
C VAL A 25 1.89 12.15 -2.16
N ALA A 26 2.28 10.93 -2.56
CA ALA A 26 3.56 10.69 -3.22
C ALA A 26 3.70 11.45 -4.55
N PHE A 27 2.61 11.53 -5.33
CA PHE A 27 2.60 12.31 -6.56
C PHE A 27 2.82 13.80 -6.29
N VAL A 28 2.15 14.36 -5.28
CA VAL A 28 2.38 15.75 -4.84
C VAL A 28 3.82 15.97 -4.40
N ALA A 29 4.40 15.02 -3.64
CA ALA A 29 5.80 15.07 -3.27
C ALA A 29 6.71 15.20 -4.51
N VAL A 30 6.50 14.37 -5.55
CA VAL A 30 7.29 14.42 -6.78
C VAL A 30 7.19 15.77 -7.51
N LEU A 31 6.06 16.48 -7.41
CA LEU A 31 5.93 17.82 -7.98
C LEU A 31 6.92 18.82 -7.37
N HIS A 32 7.26 18.69 -6.07
CA HIS A 32 8.29 19.52 -5.45
C HIS A 32 9.67 19.31 -6.08
N LEU A 33 10.02 18.09 -6.50
CA LEU A 33 11.26 17.83 -7.25
C LEU A 33 11.25 18.45 -8.64
N VAL A 34 10.10 18.46 -9.32
CA VAL A 34 9.94 19.17 -10.59
C VAL A 34 10.15 20.67 -10.39
N THR A 35 9.63 21.24 -9.31
CA THR A 35 9.85 22.65 -8.95
C THR A 35 11.32 22.95 -8.68
N VAL A 36 12.02 22.11 -7.90
CA VAL A 36 13.48 22.21 -7.68
C VAL A 36 14.24 22.19 -9.00
N TYR A 37 13.91 21.24 -9.89
CA TYR A 37 14.55 21.14 -11.19
C TYR A 37 14.35 22.42 -12.02
N ARG A 38 13.13 22.98 -12.05
CA ARG A 38 12.84 24.23 -12.77
C ARG A 38 13.56 25.44 -12.17
N LEU A 39 13.67 25.53 -10.85
CA LEU A 39 14.39 26.59 -10.15
C LEU A 39 15.89 26.61 -10.53
N LEU A 40 16.51 25.43 -10.65
CA LEU A 40 17.92 25.28 -10.97
C LEU A 40 18.25 25.41 -12.46
N THR A 41 17.33 25.01 -13.34
CA THR A 41 17.57 24.97 -14.79
C THR A 41 17.10 26.22 -15.55
N THR A 42 16.22 27.03 -14.96
CA THR A 42 15.70 28.24 -15.62
C THR A 42 16.59 29.45 -15.27
N PRO A 43 17.36 30.00 -16.22
CA PRO A 43 18.34 31.05 -15.94
C PRO A 43 17.71 32.35 -15.40
N VAL A 44 16.46 32.61 -15.80
CA VAL A 44 15.66 33.76 -15.35
C VAL A 44 15.54 33.81 -13.83
N TYR A 45 15.40 32.68 -13.14
CA TYR A 45 15.27 32.67 -11.68
C TYR A 45 16.60 33.00 -10.98
N LEU A 46 17.73 32.57 -11.55
CA LEU A 46 19.04 32.96 -11.03
C LEU A 46 19.28 34.47 -11.17
N THR A 47 18.82 35.08 -12.26
CA THR A 47 18.93 36.53 -12.48
C THR A 47 17.96 37.35 -11.63
N LEU A 48 16.77 36.83 -11.32
CA LEU A 48 15.75 37.54 -10.53
C LEU A 48 16.02 37.46 -9.02
N PHE A 49 16.42 36.28 -8.52
CA PHE A 49 16.55 36.03 -7.09
C PHE A 49 18.00 36.09 -6.59
N GLY A 50 19.00 35.96 -7.47
CA GLY A 50 20.39 35.79 -7.07
C GLY A 50 20.65 34.43 -6.41
N SER A 51 21.92 34.13 -6.10
CA SER A 51 22.33 32.80 -5.63
C SER A 51 21.83 32.44 -4.23
N GLY A 52 21.80 33.40 -3.29
CA GLY A 52 21.40 33.15 -1.89
C GLY A 52 19.92 32.76 -1.73
N PRO A 53 18.97 33.61 -2.14
CA PRO A 53 17.53 33.32 -2.05
C PRO A 53 17.12 32.08 -2.86
N LEU A 54 17.73 31.86 -4.03
CA LEU A 54 17.46 30.66 -4.85
C LEU A 54 17.84 29.36 -4.12
N HIS A 55 18.96 29.36 -3.40
CA HIS A 55 19.41 28.22 -2.61
C HIS A 55 18.45 27.93 -1.46
N ALA A 56 17.97 28.96 -0.77
CA ALA A 56 17.00 28.82 0.31
C ALA A 56 15.66 28.26 -0.20
N LEU A 57 15.16 28.71 -1.35
CA LEU A 57 13.95 28.18 -1.99
C LEU A 57 14.13 26.72 -2.39
N THR A 58 15.29 26.37 -2.96
CA THR A 58 15.59 24.99 -3.34
C THR A 58 15.62 24.07 -2.11
N GLN A 59 16.25 24.52 -1.01
CA GLN A 59 16.24 23.76 0.24
C GLN A 59 14.85 23.62 0.86
N LEU A 60 14.02 24.66 0.77
CA LEU A 60 12.63 24.61 1.23
C LEU A 60 11.84 23.54 0.47
N GLU A 61 11.87 23.58 -0.86
CA GLU A 61 11.16 22.61 -1.71
C GLU A 61 11.67 21.17 -1.50
N LEU A 62 12.97 20.98 -1.32
CA LEU A 62 13.55 19.67 -0.97
C LEU A 62 13.08 19.17 0.39
N ASN A 63 12.93 20.06 1.38
CA ASN A 63 12.40 19.69 2.69
C ASN A 63 10.90 19.36 2.60
N SER A 64 10.10 20.14 1.85
CA SER A 64 8.69 19.84 1.58
C SER A 64 8.51 18.47 0.94
N PHE A 65 9.31 18.15 -0.09
CA PHE A 65 9.35 16.82 -0.69
C PHE A 65 9.57 15.73 0.35
N ARG A 66 10.56 15.90 1.25
CA ARG A 66 10.86 14.91 2.29
C ARG A 66 9.72 14.71 3.26
N TYR A 67 9.00 15.76 3.63
CA TYR A 67 7.85 15.67 4.53
C TYR A 67 6.67 14.96 3.86
N ASP A 68 6.30 15.37 2.65
CA ASP A 68 5.18 14.75 1.91
C ASP A 68 5.47 13.28 1.58
N TRP A 69 6.72 12.99 1.19
CA TRP A 69 7.17 11.61 0.97
C TRP A 69 7.07 10.78 2.24
N SER A 70 7.49 11.32 3.39
CA SER A 70 7.39 10.62 4.67
C SER A 70 5.94 10.35 5.09
N LEU A 71 5.03 11.30 4.83
CA LEU A 71 3.60 11.11 5.08
C LEU A 71 3.01 10.00 4.22
N SER A 72 3.35 9.96 2.92
CA SER A 72 2.92 8.87 2.03
C SER A 72 3.38 7.50 2.54
N LEU A 73 4.65 7.41 2.99
CA LEU A 73 5.21 6.19 3.55
C LEU A 73 4.51 5.72 4.83
N VAL A 74 4.03 6.64 5.68
CA VAL A 74 3.26 6.27 6.88
C VAL A 74 1.95 5.58 6.51
N ILE A 75 1.21 6.14 5.54
CA ILE A 75 -0.05 5.57 5.07
C ILE A 75 0.21 4.20 4.41
N PHE A 76 1.26 4.11 3.60
CA PHE A 76 1.67 2.87 2.96
C PHE A 76 2.10 1.79 3.98
N ALA A 77 2.83 2.17 5.03
CA ALA A 77 3.22 1.28 6.13
C ALA A 77 2.01 0.69 6.85
N ILE A 78 0.97 1.50 7.12
CA ILE A 78 -0.28 1.03 7.72
C ILE A 78 -0.97 0.01 6.80
N HIS A 79 -0.99 0.29 5.50
CA HIS A 79 -1.53 -0.64 4.50
C HIS A 79 -0.76 -1.98 4.49
N LEU A 80 0.57 -1.95 4.53
CA LEU A 80 1.43 -3.14 4.60
C LEU A 80 1.14 -4.00 5.84
N VAL A 81 0.99 -3.37 7.01
CA VAL A 81 0.65 -4.09 8.26
C VAL A 81 -0.73 -4.74 8.16
N LEU A 82 -1.72 -4.03 7.62
CA LEU A 82 -3.06 -4.57 7.42
C LEU A 82 -3.06 -5.74 6.43
N LEU A 83 -2.30 -5.62 5.35
CA LEU A 83 -2.13 -6.67 4.34
C LEU A 83 -1.41 -7.89 4.93
N GLY A 84 -0.36 -7.69 5.73
CA GLY A 84 0.36 -8.75 6.43
C GLY A 84 -0.54 -9.51 7.42
N TYR A 85 -1.41 -8.78 8.14
CA TYR A 85 -2.42 -9.37 9.00
C TYR A 85 -3.45 -10.19 8.22
N LEU A 86 -3.91 -9.69 7.07
CA LEU A 86 -4.84 -10.40 6.20
C LEU A 86 -4.22 -11.70 5.66
N ILE A 87 -2.95 -11.66 5.25
CA ILE A 87 -2.18 -12.83 4.81
C ILE A 87 -2.11 -13.88 5.91
N PHE A 88 -1.78 -13.47 7.14
CA PHE A 88 -1.70 -14.37 8.29
C PHE A 88 -3.04 -15.08 8.57
N ARG A 89 -4.16 -14.37 8.38
CA ARG A 89 -5.51 -14.89 8.58
C ARG A 89 -6.03 -15.74 7.41
N SER A 90 -5.64 -15.39 6.19
CA SER A 90 -6.10 -16.01 4.94
C SER A 90 -5.55 -17.44 4.79
N GLY A 91 -4.33 -17.70 5.23
CA GLY A 91 -3.74 -19.06 5.22
C GLY A 91 -3.40 -19.60 3.81
N TYR A 92 -3.71 -18.86 2.74
CA TYR A 92 -3.34 -19.19 1.35
C TYR A 92 -1.85 -18.96 1.06
N ILE A 93 -1.22 -18.04 1.80
CA ILE A 93 0.18 -17.62 1.63
C ILE A 93 0.97 -18.02 2.88
N PRO A 94 2.25 -18.41 2.78
CA PRO A 94 3.08 -18.76 3.93
C PRO A 94 3.06 -17.67 5.01
N LYS A 95 2.69 -18.04 6.24
CA LYS A 95 2.59 -17.11 7.40
C LYS A 95 3.88 -16.32 7.65
N ILE A 96 5.04 -16.91 7.33
CA ILE A 96 6.35 -16.28 7.45
C ILE A 96 6.40 -14.98 6.63
N LEU A 97 5.82 -14.96 5.43
CA LEU A 97 5.78 -13.77 4.60
C LEU A 97 4.86 -12.69 5.16
N GLY A 98 3.71 -13.07 5.73
CA GLY A 98 2.83 -12.11 6.42
C GLY A 98 3.53 -11.44 7.60
N ILE A 99 4.33 -12.20 8.35
CA ILE A 99 5.14 -11.66 9.47
C ILE A 99 6.23 -10.72 8.94
N LEU A 100 6.98 -11.12 7.91
CA LEU A 100 7.99 -10.26 7.29
C LEU A 100 7.38 -8.95 6.77
N LEU A 101 6.22 -9.01 6.12
CA LEU A 101 5.50 -7.85 5.59
C LEU A 101 5.07 -6.89 6.71
N ALA A 102 4.54 -7.43 7.81
CA ALA A 102 4.19 -6.62 8.97
C ALA A 102 5.44 -5.96 9.59
N LEU A 103 6.54 -6.71 9.71
CA LEU A 103 7.82 -6.22 10.25
C LEU A 103 8.40 -5.08 9.39
N ASP A 104 8.26 -5.19 8.08
CA ASP A 104 8.67 -4.18 7.12
C ASP A 104 7.82 -2.89 7.22
N GLY A 105 6.50 -3.03 7.31
CA GLY A 105 5.60 -1.91 7.58
C GLY A 105 5.93 -1.19 8.89
N PHE A 106 6.24 -1.93 9.96
CA PHE A 106 6.73 -1.34 11.21
C PHE A 106 8.07 -0.62 11.03
N GLY A 107 8.98 -1.15 10.21
CA GLY A 107 10.25 -0.51 9.86
C GLY A 107 10.05 0.87 9.22
N TRP A 108 9.13 0.97 8.26
CA TRP A 108 8.77 2.25 7.63
C TRP A 108 8.12 3.23 8.60
N LEU A 109 7.22 2.75 9.46
CA LEU A 109 6.57 3.59 10.46
C LEU A 109 7.60 4.21 11.43
N ILE A 110 8.56 3.41 11.90
CA ILE A 110 9.65 3.88 12.78
C ILE A 110 10.57 4.84 12.03
N SER A 111 10.91 4.55 10.76
CA SER A 111 11.76 5.41 9.93
C SER A 111 11.13 6.77 9.67
N SER A 112 9.82 6.81 9.37
CA SER A 112 9.07 8.05 9.15
C SER A 112 8.80 8.84 10.44
N LEU A 113 8.69 8.19 11.59
CA LEU A 113 8.52 8.87 12.89
C LEU A 113 9.84 9.36 13.51
N ARG A 114 10.99 8.87 13.02
CA ARG A 114 12.33 9.26 13.50
C ARG A 114 12.57 10.78 13.53
N PRO A 115 12.24 11.57 12.48
CA PRO A 115 12.49 13.01 12.49
C PRO A 115 11.69 13.75 13.57
N TYR A 116 10.56 13.18 14.01
CA TYR A 116 9.63 13.81 14.95
C TYR A 116 9.87 13.41 16.42
N LEU A 117 10.25 12.15 16.67
CA LEU A 117 10.43 11.62 18.03
C LEU A 117 11.88 11.77 18.54
N TYR A 118 12.89 11.57 17.69
CA TYR A 118 14.30 11.52 18.10
C TYR A 118 15.25 11.98 16.98
N PRO A 119 15.48 13.29 16.81
CA PRO A 119 16.32 13.83 15.73
C PRO A 119 17.82 13.45 15.84
N ASN A 120 18.30 13.04 17.02
CA ASN A 120 19.73 12.82 17.30
C ASN A 120 20.19 11.35 17.33
N VAL A 121 19.36 10.39 16.93
CA VAL A 121 19.71 8.96 17.01
C VAL A 121 20.07 8.42 15.63
N HIS A 122 21.31 7.94 15.45
CA HIS A 122 21.81 7.35 14.21
C HIS A 122 21.35 5.88 14.05
N LEU A 123 20.12 5.69 13.56
CA LEU A 123 19.55 4.37 13.27
C LEU A 123 19.90 3.89 11.85
N GLY A 124 21.19 3.79 11.53
CA GLY A 124 21.67 3.29 10.23
C GLY A 124 21.21 1.86 9.91
N PHE A 125 20.89 1.07 10.94
CA PHE A 125 20.39 -0.31 10.83
C PHE A 125 19.04 -0.41 10.10
N LEU A 126 18.18 0.62 10.15
CA LEU A 126 16.88 0.60 9.48
C LEU A 126 17.00 0.53 7.95
N PHE A 127 18.08 1.05 7.37
CA PHE A 127 18.34 0.96 5.93
C PHE A 127 18.56 -0.49 5.49
N THR A 128 19.13 -1.33 6.36
CA THR A 128 19.29 -2.76 6.13
C THR A 128 17.96 -3.50 6.22
N VAL A 129 17.03 -3.04 7.07
CA VAL A 129 15.68 -3.61 7.17
C VAL A 129 14.87 -3.30 5.91
N SER A 130 15.03 -2.12 5.30
CA SER A 130 14.36 -1.77 4.02
C SER A 130 14.68 -2.71 2.85
N PHE A 131 15.78 -3.48 2.88
CA PHE A 131 16.05 -4.48 1.84
C PHE A 131 15.15 -5.73 1.95
N VAL A 132 14.56 -5.98 3.12
CA VAL A 132 13.57 -7.05 3.31
C VAL A 132 12.31 -6.76 2.49
N GLU A 133 11.95 -5.48 2.33
CA GLU A 133 10.82 -5.02 1.51
C GLU A 133 10.88 -5.53 0.08
N LEU A 134 12.08 -5.62 -0.53
CA LEU A 134 12.25 -6.07 -1.92
C LEU A 134 12.24 -7.59 -2.06
N LEU A 135 12.57 -8.32 -0.98
CA LEU A 135 12.64 -9.78 -0.99
C LEU A 135 11.24 -10.40 -1.12
N LEU A 136 10.22 -9.71 -0.61
CA LEU A 136 8.84 -10.16 -0.56
C LEU A 136 8.10 -10.08 -1.91
N PRO A 137 8.06 -8.94 -2.64
CA PRO A 137 7.52 -8.86 -3.99
C PRO A 137 8.33 -9.74 -4.96
N LEU A 138 9.65 -9.86 -4.77
CA LEU A 138 10.47 -10.78 -5.56
C LEU A 138 10.03 -12.24 -5.36
N TRP A 139 9.75 -12.66 -4.12
CA TRP A 139 9.20 -13.99 -3.84
C TRP A 139 7.79 -14.16 -4.43
N LEU A 140 6.96 -13.13 -4.35
CA LEU A 140 5.57 -13.16 -4.85
C LEU A 140 5.53 -13.24 -6.37
N VAL A 141 6.46 -12.61 -7.09
CA VAL A 141 6.61 -12.76 -8.54
C VAL A 141 7.04 -14.19 -8.91
N ILE A 142 7.96 -14.78 -8.14
CA ILE A 142 8.49 -16.14 -8.42
C ILE A 142 7.48 -17.24 -8.06
N ARG A 143 6.67 -17.06 -7.00
CA ARG A 143 5.81 -18.11 -6.43
C ARG A 143 4.31 -17.81 -6.45
N GLY A 144 3.91 -16.57 -6.76
CA GLY A 144 2.52 -16.13 -6.78
C GLY A 144 1.67 -16.80 -7.86
N TRP A 145 2.27 -17.24 -8.97
CA TRP A 145 1.56 -18.04 -10.00
C TRP A 145 0.98 -19.34 -9.42
N ARG A 146 1.58 -19.90 -8.36
CA ARG A 146 1.20 -21.23 -7.86
C ARG A 146 -0.04 -21.24 -6.96
N ILE A 147 -0.64 -20.07 -6.69
CA ILE A 147 -1.88 -19.99 -5.90
C ILE A 147 -3.01 -20.51 -6.78
N ARG A 148 -3.38 -21.77 -6.58
CA ARG A 148 -4.54 -22.38 -7.23
C ARG A 148 -5.80 -21.72 -6.69
N GLU A 149 -6.60 -21.18 -7.60
CA GLU A 149 -7.98 -20.82 -7.32
C GLU A 149 -8.69 -22.02 -6.66
N PRO A 150 -9.56 -21.81 -5.65
CA PRO A 150 -10.35 -22.89 -5.09
C PRO A 150 -11.13 -23.57 -6.21
N PRO A 151 -11.24 -24.91 -6.22
CA PRO A 151 -11.91 -25.62 -7.30
C PRO A 151 -13.34 -25.11 -7.45
N VAL A 152 -13.63 -24.55 -8.63
CA VAL A 152 -14.93 -24.07 -9.13
C VAL A 152 -16.05 -25.13 -9.03
N GLY A 153 -15.71 -26.38 -8.68
CA GLY A 153 -16.65 -27.49 -8.53
C GLY A 153 -17.67 -27.36 -7.39
N ARG A 154 -17.43 -26.56 -6.34
CA ARG A 154 -18.45 -26.33 -5.30
C ARG A 154 -19.58 -25.44 -5.81
N ASP A 155 -19.26 -24.46 -6.65
CA ASP A 155 -20.22 -23.50 -7.18
C ASP A 155 -21.04 -24.10 -8.32
N GLU A 156 -20.45 -24.96 -9.17
CA GLU A 156 -21.24 -25.67 -10.18
C GLU A 156 -22.33 -26.56 -9.58
N ALA A 157 -22.05 -27.28 -8.49
CA ALA A 157 -23.05 -28.10 -7.83
C ALA A 157 -24.18 -27.25 -7.25
N VAL A 158 -23.85 -26.11 -6.63
CA VAL A 158 -24.82 -25.17 -6.04
C VAL A 158 -25.63 -24.47 -7.13
N ILE A 159 -25.00 -24.06 -8.23
CA ILE A 159 -25.67 -23.43 -9.38
C ILE A 159 -26.61 -24.44 -10.06
N ARG A 160 -26.18 -25.69 -10.28
CA ARG A 160 -27.06 -26.75 -10.82
C ARG A 160 -28.22 -27.08 -9.89
N GLU A 161 -28.01 -27.06 -8.57
CA GLU A 161 -29.08 -27.24 -7.59
C GLU A 161 -30.09 -26.08 -7.64
N TYR A 162 -29.59 -24.83 -7.73
CA TYR A 162 -30.42 -23.63 -7.82
C TYR A 162 -31.24 -23.57 -9.11
N ILE A 163 -30.64 -23.86 -10.26
CA ILE A 163 -31.33 -23.92 -11.55
C ILE A 163 -32.43 -24.99 -11.52
N ARG A 164 -32.14 -26.20 -11.01
CA ARG A 164 -33.15 -27.26 -10.84
C ARG A 164 -34.26 -26.90 -9.86
N HIS A 165 -33.99 -26.03 -8.90
CA HIS A 165 -35.02 -25.54 -7.98
C HIS A 165 -35.94 -24.54 -8.68
N GLN A 166 -35.37 -23.62 -9.47
CA GLN A 166 -36.13 -22.63 -10.25
C GLN A 166 -37.03 -23.31 -11.31
N GLU A 167 -36.51 -24.27 -12.08
CA GLU A 167 -37.32 -25.00 -13.06
C GLU A 167 -38.52 -25.75 -12.43
N ARG A 168 -38.36 -26.25 -11.20
CA ARG A 168 -39.43 -26.93 -10.45
C ARG A 168 -40.49 -25.96 -9.91
N GLU A 169 -40.10 -24.75 -9.56
CA GLU A 169 -41.02 -23.67 -9.19
C GLU A 169 -41.80 -23.23 -10.42
N ASP A 170 -41.14 -22.96 -11.55
CA ASP A 170 -41.80 -22.51 -12.78
C ASP A 170 -42.83 -23.52 -13.31
N GLN A 171 -42.50 -24.82 -13.28
CA GLN A 171 -43.44 -25.88 -13.68
C GLN A 171 -44.65 -26.03 -12.74
N ARG A 172 -44.53 -25.56 -11.49
CA ARG A 172 -45.64 -25.56 -10.52
C ARG A 172 -46.61 -24.42 -10.80
N TRP A 173 -46.12 -23.26 -11.23
CA TRP A 173 -46.95 -22.10 -11.56
C TRP A 173 -47.55 -22.17 -12.98
N SER A 174 -47.07 -23.08 -13.83
CA SER A 174 -47.60 -23.31 -15.18
C SER A 174 -48.68 -24.41 -15.29
N ARG A 175 -49.16 -24.95 -14.16
CA ARG A 175 -50.26 -25.93 -14.08
C ARG A 175 -51.41 -25.36 -13.27
#